data_AF-A0A945ZMX1-F1
#
_entry.id   AF-A0A945ZMX1-F1
#
_cell.length_a   1.000
_cell.length_b   1.000
_cell.length_c   1.000
_cell.angle_alpha   90.00
_cell.angle_beta   90.00
_cell.angle_gamma   90.00
#
_symmetry.space_group_name_H-M   'P 1'
#
loop_
_entity.id
_entity.type
_entity.pdbx_description
1 polymer ?
#
loop_
_entity_poly.entity_id
_entity_poly.type
_entity_poly.pdbx_seq_one_letter_code
_entity_poly.pdbx_strand_id
1 'polypeptide(L)'
;YGANLYSRIVTGLPLMDSTGGFKAWSRKVLEAIDLNDVRSQGYSFQIEMNFRAWRKGFKIHEHSIIFVDRTIGESKMSKHIMYEAIWMVWRLRIWRFFGWL
;
A
#
# COMPACT_ATOMS: atom_id res chain seq x y z
N TYR A 1 -5.75 12.14 5.52
CA TYR A 1 -6.52 11.22 6.39
C TYR A 1 -7.59 10.40 5.65
N GLY A 2 -8.48 11.00 4.84
CA GLY A 2 -9.58 10.24 4.20
C GLY A 2 -9.18 9.05 3.32
N ALA A 3 -8.11 9.17 2.53
CA ALA A 3 -7.64 8.10 1.63
C ALA A 3 -7.18 6.83 2.37
N ASN A 4 -6.51 6.98 3.53
CA ASN A 4 -6.07 5.84 4.34
C ASN A 4 -7.26 5.14 5.03
N LEU A 5 -8.22 5.92 5.55
CA LEU A 5 -9.46 5.37 6.11
C LEU A 5 -10.25 4.58 5.04
N TYR A 6 -10.36 5.14 3.84
CA TYR A 6 -10.98 4.49 2.69
C TYR A 6 -10.28 3.18 2.30
N SER A 7 -8.96 3.22 2.11
CA SER A 7 -8.15 2.03 1.80
C SER A 7 -8.35 0.93 2.83
N ARG A 8 -8.33 1.27 4.12
CA ARG A 8 -8.54 0.33 5.22
C ARG A 8 -9.93 -0.30 5.22
N ILE A 9 -10.99 0.49 5.03
CA ILE A 9 -12.37 -0.03 4.99
C ILE A 9 -12.55 -0.98 3.81
N VAL A 10 -12.03 -0.61 2.65
CA VAL A 10 -12.21 -1.40 1.42
C VAL A 10 -11.38 -2.68 1.46
N THR A 11 -10.11 -2.62 1.86
CA THR A 11 -9.20 -3.79 1.83
C THR A 11 -9.28 -4.65 3.10
N GLY A 12 -9.62 -4.06 4.24
CA GLY A 12 -9.52 -4.68 5.57
C GLY A 12 -8.13 -4.59 6.20
N LEU A 13 -7.17 -3.90 5.58
CA LEU A 13 -5.80 -3.73 6.09
C LEU A 13 -5.80 -3.00 7.44
N PRO A 14 -5.24 -3.56 8.52
CA PRO A 14 -5.20 -2.91 9.83
C PRO A 14 -4.06 -1.88 9.94
N LEU A 15 -3.90 -1.01 8.93
CA LEU A 15 -2.87 0.04 8.89
C LEU A 15 -3.50 1.44 8.90
N MET A 16 -2.83 2.36 9.59
CA MET A 16 -3.18 3.77 9.64
C MET A 16 -2.57 4.55 8.48
N ASP A 17 -1.37 4.18 8.04
CA ASP A 17 -0.74 4.69 6.82
C ASP A 17 -0.34 3.57 5.86
N SER A 18 -1.19 3.36 4.85
CA SER A 18 -0.95 2.37 3.80
C SER A 18 -0.04 2.89 2.68
N THR A 19 0.19 4.20 2.62
CA THR A 19 0.84 4.91 1.51
C THR A 19 2.28 5.33 1.78
N GLY A 20 2.72 5.27 3.03
CA GLY A 20 4.08 5.65 3.42
C GLY A 20 5.16 4.88 2.66
N GLY A 21 6.18 5.59 2.20
CA GLY A 21 7.33 4.99 1.49
C GLY A 21 8.48 4.58 2.42
N PHE A 22 8.49 5.03 3.67
CA PHE A 22 9.52 4.70 4.64
C PHE A 22 9.15 3.42 5.40
N LYS A 23 9.70 2.29 4.95
CA LYS A 23 9.39 0.96 5.49
C LYS A 23 10.63 0.08 5.54
N ALA A 24 10.70 -0.76 6.56
CA ALA A 24 11.65 -1.86 6.63
C ALA A 24 10.92 -3.17 6.32
N TRP A 25 11.50 -3.99 5.44
CA TRP A 25 10.96 -5.30 5.08
C TRP A 25 11.92 -6.39 5.52
N SER A 26 11.39 -7.43 6.16
CA SER A 26 12.19 -8.63 6.36
C SER A 26 12.37 -9.36 5.03
N ARG A 27 13.57 -9.93 4.81
CA ARG A 27 13.87 -10.71 3.61
C ARG A 27 12.82 -11.79 3.34
N LYS A 28 12.44 -12.54 4.38
CA LYS A 28 11.46 -13.63 4.29
C LYS A 28 10.09 -13.17 3.77
N VAL A 29 9.68 -11.95 4.12
CA VAL A 29 8.40 -11.38 3.64
C VAL A 29 8.48 -11.08 2.15
N LEU A 30 9.58 -10.47 1.70
CA LEU A 30 9.76 -10.15 0.27
C LEU A 30 9.86 -11.42 -0.58
N GLU A 31 10.57 -12.45 -0.11
CA GLU A 31 10.67 -13.74 -0.81
C GLU A 31 9.33 -14.48 -0.89
N ALA A 32 8.45 -14.29 0.10
CA ALA A 32 7.13 -14.91 0.09
C ALA A 32 6.13 -14.21 -0.84
N ILE A 33 6.39 -12.97 -1.24
CA ILE A 33 5.56 -12.20 -2.16
C ILE A 33 6.05 -12.46 -3.59
N ASP A 34 5.15 -12.88 -4.48
CA ASP A 34 5.48 -12.92 -5.90
C ASP A 34 5.52 -11.49 -6.45
N LEU A 35 6.75 -10.97 -6.60
CA LEU A 35 7.01 -9.62 -7.09
C LEU A 35 6.69 -9.49 -8.58
N ASN A 36 6.69 -10.58 -9.36
CA ASN A 36 6.37 -10.51 -10.80
C ASN A 36 4.89 -10.23 -11.05
N ASP A 37 4.04 -10.61 -10.10
CA ASP A 37 2.59 -10.37 -10.17
C ASP A 37 2.18 -9.00 -9.57
N VAL A 38 3.14 -8.23 -9.04
CA VAL A 38 2.86 -6.87 -8.58
C VAL A 38 2.70 -5.94 -9.79
N ARG A 39 1.46 -5.53 -10.07
CA ARG A 39 1.13 -4.68 -11.24
C ARG A 39 0.91 -3.21 -10.90
N SER A 40 0.97 -2.84 -9.62
CA SER A 40 0.84 -1.44 -9.18
C SER A 40 2.12 -0.64 -9.43
N GLN A 41 1.96 0.66 -9.70
CA GLN A 41 3.07 1.61 -9.85
C GLN A 41 2.88 2.80 -8.89
N GLY A 42 3.97 3.50 -8.59
CA GLY A 42 3.94 4.70 -7.74
C GLY A 42 3.44 4.43 -6.31
N TYR A 43 2.53 5.27 -5.81
CA TYR A 43 2.01 5.14 -4.44
C TYR A 43 1.12 3.91 -4.25
N SER A 44 0.45 3.45 -5.30
CA SER A 44 -0.43 2.28 -5.24
C SER A 44 0.34 0.98 -4.95
N PHE A 45 1.61 0.91 -5.35
CA PHE A 45 2.53 -0.19 -5.03
C PHE A 45 2.69 -0.38 -3.52
N GLN A 46 2.73 0.70 -2.74
CA GLN A 46 2.87 0.63 -1.29
C GLN A 46 1.67 -0.08 -0.64
N ILE A 47 0.47 0.17 -1.17
CA ILE A 47 -0.77 -0.43 -0.71
C ILE A 47 -0.83 -1.91 -1.11
N GLU A 48 -0.49 -2.25 -2.37
CA GLU A 48 -0.48 -3.64 -2.85
C GLU A 48 0.51 -4.50 -2.07
N MET A 49 1.73 -4.01 -1.82
CA MET A 49 2.74 -4.74 -1.05
C MET A 49 2.28 -5.02 0.38
N ASN A 50 1.71 -4.01 1.06
CA ASN A 50 1.16 -4.19 2.39
C ASN A 50 0.01 -5.22 2.40
N PHE A 51 -0.88 -5.15 1.40
CA PHE A 51 -2.00 -6.08 1.26
C PHE A 51 -1.53 -7.53 1.05
N ARG A 52 -0.56 -7.75 0.16
CA ARG A 52 0.04 -9.05 -0.12
C ARG A 52 0.69 -9.66 1.12
N ALA A 53 1.45 -8.85 1.87
CA ALA A 53 2.07 -9.29 3.12
C ALA A 53 1.02 -9.68 4.17
N TRP A 54 -0.01 -8.85 4.35
CA TRP A 54 -1.10 -9.10 5.29
C TRP A 54 -1.90 -10.36 4.92
N ARG A 55 -2.20 -10.56 3.63
CA ARG A 55 -2.90 -11.76 3.12
C ARG A 55 -2.12 -13.06 3.38
N LYS A 56 -0.80 -13.00 3.32
CA LYS A 56 0.09 -14.13 3.64
C LYS A 56 0.29 -14.34 5.16
N GLY A 57 -0.40 -13.57 6.00
CA GLY A 57 -0.38 -13.73 7.45
C GLY A 57 0.84 -13.10 8.15
N PHE A 58 1.62 -12.27 7.45
CA PHE A 58 2.73 -11.56 8.07
C PHE A 58 2.23 -10.45 8.98
N LYS A 59 2.96 -10.22 10.08
CA LYS A 59 2.70 -9.12 11.01
C LYS A 59 3.27 -7.83 10.45
N ILE A 60 2.47 -6.76 10.51
CA ILE A 60 2.87 -5.42 10.12
C ILE A 60 2.77 -4.54 11.36
N HIS A 61 3.84 -3.79 11.64
CA HIS A 61 3.94 -2.89 12.79
C HIS A 61 4.19 -1.47 12.31
N GLU A 62 3.40 -0.51 12.83
CA GLU A 62 3.57 0.91 12.53
C GLU A 62 4.34 1.59 13.67
N HIS A 63 5.42 2.27 13.31
CA HIS A 63 6.19 3.12 14.22
C HIS A 63 5.96 4.58 13.84
N SER A 64 5.53 5.38 14.81
CA SER A 64 5.35 6.81 14.62
C SER A 64 6.70 7.48 14.35
N ILE A 65 6.77 8.27 13.28
CA ILE A 65 7.92 9.09 12.93
C ILE A 65 7.49 10.55 12.81
N ILE A 66 8.44 11.47 13.01
CA ILE A 66 8.25 12.86 12.64
C ILE A 66 8.63 13.00 11.16
N PHE A 67 7.64 13.22 10.31
CA PHE A 67 7.87 13.48 8.90
C PHE A 67 8.16 14.97 8.71
N VAL A 68 9.40 15.31 8.35
CA VAL A 68 9.79 16.69 8.03
C VAL A 68 9.59 16.89 6.53
N ASP A 69 8.71 17.82 6.16
CA ASP A 69 8.47 18.14 4.76
C ASP A 69 9.74 18.68 4.10
N ARG A 70 9.98 18.26 2.85
CA ARG A 70 11.03 18.87 2.04
C ARG A 70 10.66 20.32 1.76
N THR A 71 11.60 21.22 2.03
CA THR A 71 11.43 22.66 1.83
C THR A 71 11.70 23.11 0.38
N ILE A 72 12.24 22.24 -0.47
CA ILE A 72 12.64 22.56 -1.84
C ILE A 72 12.16 21.46 -2.80
N GLY A 73 11.44 21.86 -3.86
CA GLY A 73 10.97 21.01 -4.96
C GLY A 73 9.45 21.01 -5.14
N GLU A 74 8.97 20.70 -6.35
CA GLU A 74 7.55 20.56 -6.64
C GLU A 74 7.02 19.16 -6.28
N SER A 75 5.75 19.10 -5.87
CA SER A 75 5.08 17.85 -5.53
C SER A 75 5.00 16.92 -6.75
N LYS A 76 5.43 15.67 -6.56
CA LYS A 76 5.26 14.60 -7.57
C LYS A 76 3.83 14.03 -7.59
N MET A 77 2.93 14.51 -6.72
CA MET A 77 1.53 14.04 -6.68
C MET A 77 0.69 14.72 -7.76
N SER A 78 0.11 13.91 -8.64
CA SER A 78 -0.82 14.35 -9.69
C SER A 78 -2.21 13.73 -9.48
N LYS A 79 -3.24 14.33 -10.11
CA LYS A 79 -4.61 13.77 -10.10
C LYS A 79 -4.63 12.35 -10.67
N HIS A 80 -3.78 12.04 -11.65
CA HIS A 80 -3.69 10.72 -12.25
C HIS A 80 -3.28 9.64 -11.24
N ILE A 81 -2.24 9.92 -10.43
CA ILE A 81 -1.76 9.03 -9.36
C ILE A 81 -2.87 8.78 -8.32
N MET A 82 -3.67 9.80 -8.01
CA MET A 82 -4.79 9.67 -7.09
C MET A 82 -5.87 8.71 -7.63
N TYR A 83 -6.24 8.83 -8.91
CA TYR A 83 -7.23 7.93 -9.52
C TYR A 83 -6.71 6.48 -9.63
N GLU A 84 -5.42 6.29 -9.94
CA GLU A 84 -4.81 4.95 -9.94
C GLU A 84 -4.86 4.29 -8.56
N ALA A 85 -4.58 5.03 -7.49
CA ALA A 85 -4.65 4.52 -6.14
C ALA A 85 -6.09 4.07 -5.78
N ILE A 86 -7.10 4.85 -6.16
CA ILE A 86 -8.52 4.50 -5.94
C ILE A 86 -8.88 3.21 -6.69
N TRP A 87 -8.51 3.11 -7.97
CA TRP A 87 -8.80 1.93 -8.79
C TRP A 87 -8.09 0.68 -8.25
N MET A 88 -6.83 0.82 -7.83
CA MET A 88 -6.05 -0.29 -7.28
C MET A 88 -6.68 -0.87 -6.02
N VAL A 89 -7.16 -0.02 -5.11
CA VAL A 89 -7.83 -0.44 -3.87
C VAL A 89 -9.06 -1.29 -4.17
N TRP A 90 -9.88 -0.91 -5.16
CA TRP A 90 -11.00 -1.73 -5.62
C TRP A 90 -10.56 -3.04 -6.27
N ARG A 91 -9.49 -3.02 -7.08
CA ARG A 91 -8.94 -4.23 -7.71
C ARG A 91 -8.50 -5.25 -6.66
N LEU A 92 -7.76 -4.81 -5.64
CA LEU A 92 -7.34 -5.67 -4.51
C LEU A 92 -8.54 -6.28 -3.79
N ARG A 93 -9.63 -5.52 -3.62
CA ARG A 93 -10.86 -6.02 -3.00
C ARG A 93 -11.59 -7.09 -3.83
N ILE A 94 -11.61 -6.93 -5.16
CA ILE A 94 -12.18 -7.93 -6.08
C ILE A 94 -11.32 -9.18 -6.08
N TRP A 95 -9.99 -9.04 -6.20
CA TRP A 95 -9.05 -10.16 -6.15
C TRP A 95 -9.16 -10.95 -4.83
N ARG A 96 -9.36 -10.25 -3.71
CA ARG A 96 -9.66 -10.87 -2.41
C ARG A 96 -10.89 -11.78 -2.46
N PHE A 97 -11.90 -11.39 -3.22
CA PHE A 97 -13.17 -12.11 -3.31
C PHE A 97 -13.08 -13.33 -4.24
N PHE A 98 -12.30 -13.23 -5.32
CA PHE A 98 -12.10 -14.31 -6.30
C PHE A 98 -10.93 -15.25 -5.97
N GLY A 99 -10.17 -14.99 -4.89
CA GLY A 99 -9.07 -15.86 -4.46
C GLY A 99 -7.85 -15.83 -5.39
N TRP A 100 -7.74 -14.81 -6.25
CA TRP A 100 -6.62 -14.64 -7.18
C TRP A 100 -5.31 -14.17 -6.52
N LEU A 101 -5.26 -14.17 -5.18
CA LEU A 101 -4.15 -13.66 -4.37
C LEU A 101 -4.04 -14.32 -2.99
#